data_AF-X0VJB7-F1
#
_entry.id   AF-X0VJB7-F1
#
_cell.length_a   1.000
_cell.length_b   1.000
_cell.length_c   1.000
_cell.angle_alpha   90.00
_cell.angle_beta   90.00
_cell.angle_gamma   90.00
#
_symmetry.space_group_name_H-M   'P 1'
#
loop_
_entity.id
_entity.type
_entity.pdbx_description
1 polymer ?
#
loop_
_entity_poly.entity_id
_entity_poly.type
_entity_poly.pdbx_seq_one_letter_code
_entity_poly.pdbx_strand_id
1 'polypeptide(L)'
;LDTGTYYTPGDNNDHPLVDWCVMGYYGYNIMSYGTRQDPGHHCAWTKTQLGFVTPQVLSQSQRRIEILEAETNPVVYKIVRPGDSDEYFLLENRNTVSSSKFDHLDSDFSAYWTWFTPGQNQKDPGLLVLHVDDDMPGNNGQPSYAHYMVTVEDAGYDPATPWDGVSEFSREWHPYEMRIGAPFAAEDPGQASFTPNSVPSSDWYGLSSGIWITNISESDSIMTFDLGFGNAWPAVVEHHPVSLDTVVSFGDSLLLSAVVVDEDGDP
;
A
#
# COMPACT_ATOMS: atom_id res chain seq x y z
N LEU A 1 28.26 -7.64 -10.33
CA LEU A 1 26.97 -6.93 -10.36
C LEU A 1 26.61 -6.84 -11.82
N ASP A 2 25.72 -7.73 -12.24
CA ASP A 2 25.20 -7.75 -13.60
C ASP A 2 24.11 -6.68 -13.67
N THR A 3 24.18 -5.79 -14.65
CA THR A 3 23.35 -4.56 -14.78
C THR A 3 22.47 -4.61 -16.02
N GLY A 4 22.10 -5.81 -16.48
CA GLY A 4 21.13 -5.98 -17.56
C GLY A 4 19.72 -6.21 -17.00
N THR A 5 18.94 -5.14 -16.85
CA THR A 5 17.51 -5.20 -16.49
C THR A 5 16.69 -4.69 -17.66
N TYR A 6 15.90 -5.57 -18.31
CA TYR A 6 14.69 -5.23 -19.08
C TYR A 6 13.79 -6.47 -19.11
N TYR A 7 12.56 -6.32 -18.60
CA TYR A 7 11.58 -7.37 -18.31
C TYR A 7 11.21 -8.27 -19.50
N THR A 8 10.94 -9.55 -19.21
CA THR A 8 10.11 -10.46 -20.03
C THR A 8 9.21 -11.29 -19.11
N PRO A 9 8.01 -11.72 -19.54
CA PRO A 9 7.17 -12.63 -18.75
C PRO A 9 7.97 -13.87 -18.30
N GLY A 10 8.07 -14.08 -16.99
CA GLY A 10 8.99 -15.04 -16.38
C GLY A 10 10.36 -14.46 -16.02
N ASP A 11 10.41 -13.18 -15.63
CA ASP A 11 11.61 -12.56 -15.09
C ASP A 11 11.74 -12.87 -13.60
N ASN A 12 12.84 -13.53 -13.25
CA ASN A 12 13.17 -13.87 -11.87
C ASN A 12 13.51 -12.64 -11.00
N ASN A 13 13.62 -11.45 -11.61
CA ASN A 13 14.20 -10.25 -11.02
C ASN A 13 13.28 -9.02 -11.14
N ASP A 14 11.94 -9.14 -11.09
CA ASP A 14 11.14 -7.93 -10.86
C ASP A 14 11.54 -7.36 -9.50
N HIS A 15 11.64 -6.04 -9.43
CA HIS A 15 12.10 -5.33 -8.25
C HIS A 15 10.95 -5.27 -7.22
N PRO A 16 10.85 -6.18 -6.23
CA PRO A 16 9.62 -6.35 -5.48
C PRO A 16 9.45 -5.29 -4.37
N LEU A 17 10.52 -4.53 -4.12
CA LEU A 17 10.57 -3.48 -3.12
C LEU A 17 10.95 -2.11 -3.70
N VAL A 18 11.66 -2.06 -4.84
CA VAL A 18 12.25 -0.84 -5.40
C VAL A 18 12.82 0.10 -4.32
N ASP A 19 12.59 1.41 -4.44
CA ASP A 19 12.99 2.46 -3.50
C ASP A 19 12.13 2.52 -2.24
N TRP A 20 11.05 1.73 -2.12
CA TRP A 20 10.31 1.59 -0.85
C TRP A 20 11.14 0.92 0.24
N CYS A 21 12.27 0.32 -0.10
CA CYS A 21 13.23 -0.20 0.87
C CYS A 21 14.66 0.08 0.44
N VAL A 22 15.52 0.52 1.37
CA VAL A 22 16.97 0.69 1.09
C VAL A 22 17.66 -0.58 0.58
N MET A 23 17.13 -1.77 0.93
CA MET A 23 17.63 -3.07 0.48
C MET A 23 16.98 -3.55 -0.83
N GLY A 24 16.02 -2.79 -1.36
CA GLY A 24 15.43 -2.99 -2.67
C GLY A 24 16.28 -2.38 -3.77
N TYR A 25 15.87 -2.63 -5.01
CA TYR A 25 16.49 -1.99 -6.16
C TYR A 25 16.26 -0.48 -6.10
N TYR A 26 17.24 0.34 -6.45
CA TYR A 26 17.10 1.80 -6.33
C TYR A 26 16.84 2.36 -4.92
N GLY A 27 17.01 1.55 -3.86
CA GLY A 27 16.85 1.94 -2.44
C GLY A 27 17.74 3.10 -1.93
N TYR A 28 18.58 3.65 -2.80
CA TYR A 28 19.35 4.88 -2.57
C TYR A 28 18.73 6.09 -3.28
N ASN A 29 17.41 6.06 -3.48
CA ASN A 29 16.56 7.13 -4.03
C ASN A 29 17.06 7.70 -5.35
N ILE A 30 17.68 6.83 -6.15
CA ILE A 30 18.22 7.22 -7.44
C ILE A 30 17.10 7.69 -8.38
N MET A 31 15.87 7.23 -8.14
CA MET A 31 14.69 7.49 -8.94
C MET A 31 14.00 8.82 -8.64
N SER A 32 14.25 9.41 -7.48
CA SER A 32 13.47 10.54 -7.00
C SER A 32 13.94 11.88 -7.56
N TYR A 33 12.99 12.79 -7.81
CA TYR A 33 13.32 14.11 -8.34
C TYR A 33 14.33 14.88 -7.46
N GLY A 34 15.32 15.48 -8.12
CA GLY A 34 16.36 16.26 -7.48
C GLY A 34 17.52 15.43 -6.92
N THR A 35 17.59 14.12 -7.22
CA THR A 35 18.64 13.14 -6.86
C THR A 35 19.35 13.52 -5.57
N ARG A 36 18.66 13.35 -4.45
CA ARG A 36 19.30 13.54 -3.15
C ARG A 36 20.27 12.38 -2.91
N GLN A 37 21.40 12.67 -2.27
CA GLN A 37 22.46 11.70 -2.01
C GLN A 37 22.22 10.89 -0.71
N ASP A 38 21.01 10.93 -0.17
CA ASP A 38 20.58 10.20 1.01
C ASP A 38 19.97 8.84 0.63
N PRO A 39 20.20 7.78 1.42
CA PRO A 39 19.54 6.49 1.24
C PRO A 39 18.05 6.57 1.58
N GLY A 40 17.25 5.69 0.99
CA GLY A 40 15.82 5.60 1.26
C GLY A 40 15.56 5.09 2.66
N HIS A 41 14.32 5.25 3.14
CA HIS A 41 13.95 4.69 4.42
C HIS A 41 14.03 3.15 4.40
N HIS A 42 14.35 2.55 5.54
CA HIS A 42 14.18 1.10 5.68
C HIS A 42 12.68 0.77 5.66
N CYS A 43 12.29 -0.17 4.80
CA CYS A 43 10.95 -0.74 4.82
C CYS A 43 10.67 -1.51 6.12
N ALA A 44 9.39 -1.69 6.45
CA ALA A 44 8.93 -2.40 7.65
C ALA A 44 9.61 -3.76 7.87
N TRP A 45 9.80 -4.56 6.81
CA TRP A 45 10.47 -5.86 6.90
C TRP A 45 11.93 -5.71 7.34
N THR A 46 12.72 -4.87 6.68
CA THR A 46 14.14 -4.67 7.04
C THR A 46 14.28 -4.11 8.45
N LYS A 47 13.42 -3.16 8.87
CA LYS A 47 13.40 -2.64 10.25
C LYS A 47 13.15 -3.75 11.26
N THR A 48 12.26 -4.69 10.94
CA THR A 48 11.96 -5.85 11.78
C THR A 48 13.15 -6.80 11.87
N GLN A 49 13.75 -7.17 10.73
CA GLN A 49 14.92 -8.06 10.68
C GLN A 49 16.14 -7.50 11.43
N LEU A 50 16.36 -6.18 11.36
CA LEU A 50 17.44 -5.49 12.06
C LEU A 50 17.13 -5.20 13.53
N GLY A 51 15.90 -5.44 13.99
CA GLY A 51 15.47 -5.16 15.37
C GLY A 51 15.27 -3.67 15.68
N PHE A 52 15.10 -2.82 14.67
CA PHE A 52 14.78 -1.39 14.84
C PHE A 52 13.34 -1.18 15.30
N VAL A 53 12.45 -2.11 14.95
CA VAL A 53 11.05 -2.11 15.35
C VAL A 53 10.60 -3.53 15.69
N THR A 54 9.72 -3.67 16.67
CA THR A 54 8.94 -4.89 16.91
C THR A 54 7.52 -4.65 16.41
N PRO A 55 7.06 -5.33 15.34
CA PRO A 55 5.73 -5.13 14.82
C PRO A 55 4.63 -5.45 15.85
N GLN A 56 3.60 -4.60 15.86
CA GLN A 56 2.41 -4.81 16.67
C GLN A 56 1.44 -5.72 15.92
N VAL A 57 1.11 -6.88 16.49
CA VAL A 57 0.22 -7.85 15.83
C VAL A 57 -1.23 -7.41 15.98
N LEU A 58 -1.91 -7.23 14.85
CA LEU A 58 -3.35 -7.01 14.78
C LEU A 58 -4.06 -8.33 14.48
N SER A 59 -4.86 -8.80 15.44
CA SER A 59 -5.52 -10.12 15.39
C SER A 59 -7.03 -10.08 15.56
N GLN A 60 -7.60 -8.87 15.65
CA GLN A 60 -9.03 -8.65 15.87
C GLN A 60 -9.51 -7.49 15.00
N SER A 61 -10.78 -7.53 14.62
CA SER A 61 -11.38 -6.44 13.86
C SER A 61 -11.47 -5.18 14.71
N GLN A 62 -11.04 -4.06 14.16
CA GLN A 62 -10.89 -2.78 14.86
C GLN A 62 -11.15 -1.63 13.88
N ARG A 63 -11.76 -0.55 14.36
CA ARG A 63 -12.01 0.64 13.56
C ARG A 63 -11.07 1.77 13.96
N ARG A 64 -10.74 2.64 13.00
CA ARG A 64 -9.94 3.85 13.18
C ARG A 64 -8.61 3.58 13.88
N ILE A 65 -7.92 2.52 13.45
CA ILE A 65 -6.55 2.25 13.89
C ILE A 65 -5.68 3.39 13.38
N GLU A 66 -5.03 4.10 14.29
CA GLU A 66 -4.08 5.16 13.97
C GLU A 66 -2.71 4.56 13.66
N ILE A 67 -2.07 5.03 12.59
CA ILE A 67 -0.70 4.66 12.21
C ILE A 67 0.12 5.92 11.95
N LEU A 68 1.07 6.16 12.84
CA LEU A 68 1.98 7.30 12.74
C LEU A 68 3.03 7.06 11.65
N GLU A 69 3.49 8.13 11.01
CA GLU A 69 4.55 8.08 10.00
C GLU A 69 5.80 7.33 10.50
N ALA A 70 6.28 6.43 9.66
CA ALA A 70 7.35 5.48 9.97
C ALA A 70 8.73 6.12 10.08
N GLU A 71 8.89 7.33 9.56
CA GLU A 71 10.15 8.08 9.49
C GLU A 71 10.60 8.66 10.84
N THR A 72 9.66 8.98 11.72
CA THR A 72 9.93 9.55 13.05
C THR A 72 9.38 8.68 14.17
N ASN A 73 8.61 7.64 13.85
CA ASN A 73 7.97 6.75 14.82
C ASN A 73 8.27 5.28 14.50
N PRO A 74 8.67 4.46 15.50
CA PRO A 74 8.89 3.02 15.31
C PRO A 74 7.55 2.26 15.34
N VAL A 75 6.63 2.60 14.43
CA VAL A 75 5.30 1.97 14.34
C VAL A 75 5.24 1.12 13.08
N VAL A 76 4.98 -0.17 13.26
CA VAL A 76 4.68 -1.13 12.20
C VAL A 76 3.59 -2.04 12.73
N TYR A 77 2.53 -2.25 11.95
CA TYR A 77 1.52 -3.26 12.25
C TYR A 77 1.80 -4.54 11.46
N LYS A 78 1.49 -5.70 12.05
CA LYS A 78 1.61 -7.02 11.44
C LYS A 78 0.27 -7.74 11.47
N ILE A 79 -0.18 -8.26 10.33
CA ILE A 79 -1.37 -9.11 10.23
C ILE A 79 -0.93 -10.49 9.76
N VAL A 80 -1.11 -11.51 10.61
CA VAL A 80 -0.56 -12.86 10.38
C VAL A 80 -1.61 -13.77 9.77
N ARG A 81 -1.20 -14.66 8.86
CA ARG A 81 -2.07 -15.70 8.34
C ARG A 81 -2.52 -16.67 9.45
N PRO A 82 -3.82 -16.97 9.57
CA PRO A 82 -4.29 -17.96 10.53
C PRO A 82 -3.69 -19.35 10.26
N GLY A 83 -2.95 -19.88 11.22
CA GLY A 83 -2.36 -21.22 11.15
C GLY A 83 -0.99 -21.29 10.46
N ASP A 84 -0.46 -20.17 10.00
CA ASP A 84 0.82 -20.05 9.31
C ASP A 84 1.47 -18.72 9.71
N SER A 85 2.55 -18.77 10.49
CA SER A 85 3.18 -17.55 11.02
C SER A 85 4.13 -16.87 10.05
N ASP A 86 4.48 -17.57 8.98
CA ASP A 86 5.56 -17.20 8.07
C ASP A 86 5.02 -16.35 6.93
N GLU A 87 3.72 -16.47 6.62
CA GLU A 87 2.99 -15.55 5.75
C GLU A 87 2.23 -14.45 6.51
N TYR A 88 2.48 -13.18 6.17
CA TYR A 88 1.88 -12.02 6.83
C TYR A 88 1.97 -10.74 6.02
N PHE A 89 1.12 -9.76 6.38
CA PHE A 89 1.26 -8.38 5.94
C PHE A 89 1.97 -7.53 6.99
N LEU A 90 2.83 -6.61 6.54
CA LEU A 90 3.37 -5.52 7.34
C LEU A 90 2.82 -4.19 6.82
N LEU A 91 2.41 -3.32 7.73
CA LEU A 91 1.82 -2.03 7.41
C LEU A 91 2.66 -0.91 8.02
N GLU A 92 2.98 0.10 7.23
CA GLU A 92 3.66 1.31 7.68
C GLU A 92 3.12 2.55 6.96
N ASN A 93 3.09 3.69 7.65
CA ASN A 93 2.71 4.97 7.05
C ASN A 93 3.95 5.67 6.51
N ARG A 94 4.01 5.91 5.19
CA ARG A 94 5.09 6.59 4.49
C ARG A 94 4.68 8.02 4.20
N ASN A 95 5.57 8.97 4.43
CA ASN A 95 5.23 10.39 4.39
C ASN A 95 6.36 11.23 3.79
N THR A 96 6.20 11.61 2.52
CA THR A 96 7.19 12.38 1.75
C THR A 96 7.41 13.81 2.25
N VAL A 97 6.53 14.32 3.11
CA VAL A 97 6.70 15.63 3.78
C VAL A 97 7.19 15.50 5.22
N SER A 98 7.63 14.31 5.63
CA SER A 98 8.21 14.09 6.96
C SER A 98 9.42 14.99 7.23
N SER A 99 9.63 15.31 8.50
CA SER A 99 10.78 16.10 8.94
C SER A 99 12.12 15.37 8.79
N SER A 100 12.11 14.03 8.77
CA SER A 100 13.29 13.16 8.59
C SER A 100 13.74 13.05 7.13
N LYS A 101 12.82 13.21 6.16
CA LYS A 101 13.07 13.34 4.71
C LYS A 101 13.73 12.12 4.06
N PHE A 102 13.51 10.92 4.60
CA PHE A 102 13.97 9.68 3.99
C PHE A 102 13.06 9.23 2.84
N ASP A 103 11.77 9.55 2.89
CA ASP A 103 10.82 9.31 1.80
C ASP A 103 10.85 10.50 0.83
N HIS A 104 10.86 10.20 -0.46
CA HIS A 104 11.05 11.22 -1.49
C HIS A 104 9.77 11.55 -2.22
N LEU A 105 9.76 12.75 -2.78
CA LEU A 105 8.74 13.19 -3.71
C LEU A 105 9.10 12.71 -5.11
N ASP A 106 8.10 12.26 -5.86
CA ASP A 106 8.22 12.06 -7.31
C ASP A 106 9.17 10.89 -7.64
N SER A 107 8.79 9.68 -7.20
CA SER A 107 9.52 8.41 -7.43
C SER A 107 9.34 7.86 -8.86
N ASP A 108 9.12 8.76 -9.82
CA ASP A 108 9.11 8.45 -11.25
C ASP A 108 10.45 8.91 -11.87
N PHE A 109 10.91 8.29 -12.96
CA PHE A 109 12.22 8.58 -13.60
C PHE A 109 12.48 10.05 -14.01
N SER A 110 11.62 11.01 -13.66
CA SER A 110 11.77 12.45 -13.87
C SER A 110 13.11 13.01 -13.40
N ALA A 111 13.78 12.35 -12.44
CA ALA A 111 15.15 12.66 -12.03
C ALA A 111 16.19 12.62 -13.17
N TYR A 112 15.97 11.77 -14.19
CA TYR A 112 16.92 11.55 -15.29
C TYR A 112 16.57 12.28 -16.58
N TRP A 113 15.35 12.78 -16.70
CA TRP A 113 14.82 13.24 -17.98
C TRP A 113 14.16 14.60 -17.85
N THR A 114 14.75 15.59 -18.53
CA THR A 114 14.36 17.01 -18.49
C THR A 114 13.02 17.33 -19.16
N TRP A 115 12.31 16.33 -19.67
CA TRP A 115 11.01 16.44 -20.33
C TRP A 115 9.85 15.83 -19.53
N PHE A 116 10.13 15.33 -18.31
CA PHE A 116 9.11 15.19 -17.27
C PHE A 116 8.94 16.53 -16.54
N THR A 117 7.71 16.85 -16.13
CA THR A 117 7.46 18.02 -15.28
C THR A 117 7.73 17.60 -13.83
N PRO A 118 8.77 18.14 -13.19
CA PRO A 118 9.06 17.79 -11.81
C PRO A 118 7.94 18.14 -10.85
N GLY A 119 7.69 17.27 -9.87
CA GLY A 119 6.85 17.54 -8.71
C GLY A 119 5.35 17.44 -8.98
N GLN A 120 4.93 16.52 -9.85
CA GLN A 120 3.51 16.30 -10.11
C GLN A 120 2.97 14.98 -9.55
N ASN A 121 3.82 14.05 -9.10
CA ASN A 121 3.31 12.83 -8.51
C ASN A 121 3.14 12.95 -6.99
N GLN A 122 1.91 13.25 -6.56
CA GLN A 122 1.52 13.34 -5.16
C GLN A 122 1.22 11.97 -4.53
N LYS A 123 1.40 10.86 -5.26
CA LYS A 123 0.93 9.52 -4.88
C LYS A 123 1.88 8.72 -3.98
N ASP A 124 3.03 9.29 -3.65
CA ASP A 124 4.08 8.58 -2.90
C ASP A 124 3.94 8.58 -1.35
N PRO A 125 3.09 9.41 -0.69
CA PRO A 125 2.76 9.22 0.72
C PRO A 125 1.51 8.34 0.90
N GLY A 126 1.46 7.54 1.96
CA GLY A 126 0.31 6.70 2.25
C GLY A 126 0.63 5.48 3.11
N LEU A 127 -0.36 4.59 3.23
CA LEU A 127 -0.23 3.31 3.91
C LEU A 127 0.46 2.31 2.98
N LEU A 128 1.75 2.07 3.20
CA LEU A 128 2.49 1.04 2.48
C LEU A 128 2.19 -0.34 3.09
N VAL A 129 1.82 -1.29 2.25
CA VAL A 129 1.57 -2.68 2.62
C VAL A 129 2.65 -3.56 2.00
N LEU A 130 3.33 -4.35 2.83
CA LEU A 130 4.25 -5.40 2.39
C LEU A 130 3.60 -6.75 2.61
N HIS A 131 3.61 -7.63 1.61
CA HIS A 131 3.30 -9.04 1.75
C HIS A 131 4.61 -9.81 1.93
N VAL A 132 4.69 -10.58 3.00
CA VAL A 132 5.86 -11.36 3.37
C VAL A 132 5.47 -12.83 3.50
N ASP A 133 6.34 -13.70 3.01
CA ASP A 133 6.32 -15.14 3.22
C ASP A 133 7.75 -15.61 3.54
N ASP A 134 8.04 -15.75 4.83
CA ASP A 134 9.36 -16.15 5.34
C ASP A 134 9.68 -17.65 5.05
N ASP A 135 8.72 -18.46 4.57
CA ASP A 135 8.97 -19.83 4.09
C ASP A 135 9.64 -19.84 2.70
N MET A 136 9.67 -18.69 2.02
CA MET A 136 10.28 -18.57 0.70
C MET A 136 11.82 -18.56 0.79
N PRO A 137 12.52 -19.40 -0.02
CA PRO A 137 13.96 -19.58 0.08
C PRO A 137 14.79 -18.39 -0.45
N GLY A 138 14.13 -17.40 -1.05
CA GLY A 138 14.74 -16.17 -1.52
C GLY A 138 13.70 -15.26 -2.15
N ASN A 139 14.10 -14.01 -2.44
CA ASN A 139 13.17 -13.00 -2.93
C ASN A 139 13.12 -12.90 -4.47
N ASN A 140 13.28 -14.03 -5.18
CA ASN A 140 13.08 -14.08 -6.62
C ASN A 140 11.61 -14.37 -6.92
N GLY A 141 11.10 -13.84 -8.03
CA GLY A 141 9.74 -14.12 -8.50
C GLY A 141 9.67 -15.41 -9.32
N GLN A 142 8.56 -15.57 -10.04
CA GLN A 142 8.45 -16.61 -11.07
C GLN A 142 9.43 -16.35 -12.22
N PRO A 143 10.00 -17.39 -12.84
CA PRO A 143 9.77 -18.82 -12.62
C PRO A 143 10.60 -19.46 -11.51
N SER A 144 11.51 -18.74 -10.85
CA SER A 144 12.39 -19.31 -9.82
C SER A 144 11.60 -19.81 -8.62
N TYR A 145 10.69 -18.98 -8.13
CA TYR A 145 9.81 -19.30 -7.02
C TYR A 145 8.36 -18.95 -7.35
N ALA A 146 7.40 -19.48 -6.60
CA ALA A 146 5.98 -19.29 -6.88
C ALA A 146 5.55 -17.81 -6.72
N HIS A 147 6.21 -17.09 -5.80
CA HIS A 147 5.99 -15.69 -5.43
C HIS A 147 7.23 -15.14 -4.71
N TYR A 148 7.23 -13.84 -4.39
CA TYR A 148 8.30 -13.16 -3.65
C TYR A 148 8.27 -13.50 -2.16
N MET A 149 9.44 -13.60 -1.52
CA MET A 149 9.55 -13.69 -0.05
C MET A 149 9.05 -12.40 0.62
N VAL A 150 9.29 -11.25 0.00
CA VAL A 150 8.81 -9.95 0.45
C VAL A 150 8.60 -9.02 -0.73
N THR A 151 7.38 -8.50 -0.86
CA THR A 151 6.98 -7.58 -1.92
C THR A 151 6.11 -6.47 -1.34
N VAL A 152 6.12 -5.31 -2.01
CA VAL A 152 5.09 -4.30 -1.82
C VAL A 152 3.81 -4.77 -2.52
N GLU A 153 2.67 -4.51 -1.89
CA GLU A 153 1.36 -4.54 -2.53
C GLU A 153 1.13 -3.18 -3.20
N ASP A 154 1.13 -3.17 -4.53
CA ASP A 154 1.17 -1.95 -5.33
C ASP A 154 -0.23 -1.40 -5.61
N ALA A 155 -0.72 -0.47 -4.77
CA ALA A 155 -2.03 0.18 -4.95
C ALA A 155 -2.15 0.95 -6.27
N GLY A 156 -1.03 1.34 -6.88
CA GLY A 156 -1.01 2.03 -8.17
C GLY A 156 -1.34 1.12 -9.35
N TYR A 157 -1.27 -0.20 -9.15
CA TYR A 157 -1.41 -1.19 -10.22
C TYR A 157 -2.80 -1.22 -10.84
N ASP A 158 -2.86 -0.90 -12.15
CA ASP A 158 -4.04 -1.06 -12.98
C ASP A 158 -3.86 -2.23 -13.97
N PRO A 159 -4.53 -3.39 -13.76
CA PRO A 159 -4.44 -4.52 -14.67
C PRO A 159 -5.16 -4.29 -16.01
N ALA A 160 -6.05 -3.29 -16.11
CA ALA A 160 -6.75 -2.97 -17.37
C ALA A 160 -5.82 -2.32 -18.40
N THR A 161 -4.68 -1.81 -17.94
CA THR A 161 -3.67 -1.17 -18.77
C THR A 161 -2.33 -1.89 -18.54
N PRO A 162 -2.13 -3.11 -19.06
CA PRO A 162 -0.87 -3.84 -18.90
C PRO A 162 0.22 -3.29 -19.85
N TRP A 163 1.48 -3.33 -19.41
CA TRP A 163 2.63 -2.92 -20.22
C TRP A 163 2.76 -3.72 -21.53
N ASP A 164 2.97 -3.02 -22.65
CA ASP A 164 3.00 -3.61 -24.01
C ASP A 164 4.40 -3.99 -24.50
N GLY A 165 5.45 -3.62 -23.77
CA GLY A 165 6.84 -4.01 -24.07
C GLY A 165 7.52 -3.30 -25.24
N VAL A 166 6.93 -2.24 -25.81
CA VAL A 166 7.47 -1.61 -27.04
C VAL A 166 7.50 -0.08 -27.04
N SER A 167 6.97 0.60 -26.02
CA SER A 167 6.95 2.07 -25.94
C SER A 167 7.63 2.62 -24.68
N GLU A 168 8.92 2.30 -24.52
CA GLU A 168 9.77 2.60 -23.35
C GLU A 168 9.89 4.07 -22.90
N PHE A 169 9.28 5.06 -23.57
CA PHE A 169 9.49 6.47 -23.20
C PHE A 169 8.26 7.37 -23.34
N SER A 170 7.09 6.84 -23.70
CA SER A 170 5.89 7.68 -23.78
C SER A 170 4.67 7.01 -23.19
N ARG A 171 4.28 7.57 -22.04
CA ARG A 171 2.94 7.67 -21.48
C ARG A 171 2.45 6.65 -20.46
N GLU A 172 3.14 5.55 -20.19
CA GLU A 172 2.63 4.54 -19.26
C GLU A 172 3.76 3.55 -18.85
N TRP A 173 4.77 4.02 -18.12
CA TRP A 173 5.60 3.11 -17.31
C TRP A 173 4.75 2.66 -16.13
N HIS A 174 4.09 1.53 -16.32
CA HIS A 174 3.19 0.92 -15.37
C HIS A 174 3.91 0.53 -14.07
N PRO A 175 3.17 0.49 -12.96
CA PRO A 175 3.73 0.57 -11.60
C PRO A 175 4.36 -0.74 -11.10
N TYR A 176 4.30 -1.86 -11.82
CA TYR A 176 4.88 -3.09 -11.29
C TYR A 176 6.42 -3.08 -11.15
N GLU A 177 7.13 -2.41 -12.08
CA GLU A 177 8.60 -2.38 -12.07
C GLU A 177 9.17 -1.27 -11.16
N MET A 178 8.39 -0.21 -10.91
CA MET A 178 8.82 0.99 -10.17
C MET A 178 7.97 1.33 -8.95
N ARG A 179 6.83 0.67 -8.79
CA ARG A 179 5.89 0.74 -7.66
C ARG A 179 5.51 2.17 -7.29
N ILE A 180 5.33 2.98 -8.33
CA ILE A 180 4.94 4.38 -8.24
C ILE A 180 3.50 4.42 -7.71
N GLY A 181 3.25 5.20 -6.66
CA GLY A 181 1.92 5.26 -6.03
C GLY A 181 1.47 3.94 -5.41
N ALA A 182 2.42 3.11 -4.99
CA ALA A 182 2.13 1.85 -4.31
C ALA A 182 1.47 1.99 -2.92
N PRO A 183 1.75 3.02 -2.10
CA PRO A 183 1.03 3.24 -0.86
C PRO A 183 -0.46 3.49 -1.12
N PHE A 184 -1.30 3.05 -0.19
CA PHE A 184 -2.73 3.30 -0.21
C PHE A 184 -3.05 4.65 0.45
N ALA A 185 -3.75 5.54 -0.26
CA ALA A 185 -4.19 6.84 0.25
C ALA A 185 -5.58 7.23 -0.30
N ALA A 186 -6.42 7.90 0.49
CA ALA A 186 -7.82 8.17 0.11
C ALA A 186 -7.99 9.21 -0.99
N GLU A 187 -7.04 10.14 -1.13
CA GLU A 187 -7.01 11.15 -2.19
C GLU A 187 -6.76 10.53 -3.57
N ASP A 188 -6.22 9.30 -3.60
CA ASP A 188 -5.97 8.55 -4.81
C ASP A 188 -7.16 7.63 -5.18
N PRO A 189 -7.75 7.81 -6.38
CA PRO A 189 -8.92 7.03 -6.79
C PRO A 189 -8.69 5.52 -6.72
N GLY A 190 -9.51 4.83 -5.94
CA GLY A 190 -9.46 3.37 -5.79
C GLY A 190 -8.48 2.86 -4.73
N GLN A 191 -7.71 3.73 -4.08
CA GLN A 191 -6.67 3.35 -3.11
C GLN A 191 -7.10 3.50 -1.63
N ALA A 192 -8.39 3.71 -1.36
CA ALA A 192 -8.92 3.79 0.01
C ALA A 192 -9.18 2.41 0.67
N SER A 193 -8.81 1.31 0.00
CA SER A 193 -9.05 -0.05 0.50
C SER A 193 -8.12 -1.11 -0.09
N PHE A 194 -7.72 -2.07 0.74
CA PHE A 194 -7.01 -3.31 0.37
C PHE A 194 -7.82 -4.51 0.92
N THR A 195 -8.47 -5.25 0.03
CA THR A 195 -9.51 -6.24 0.34
C THR A 195 -9.42 -7.44 -0.59
N PRO A 196 -10.17 -8.53 -0.35
CA PRO A 196 -10.16 -9.69 -1.26
C PRO A 196 -10.72 -9.36 -2.66
N ASN A 197 -11.38 -8.21 -2.81
CA ASN A 197 -12.01 -7.78 -4.06
C ASN A 197 -11.32 -6.57 -4.71
N SER A 198 -10.22 -6.07 -4.14
CA SER A 198 -9.43 -4.99 -4.75
C SER A 198 -8.33 -5.55 -5.65
N VAL A 199 -7.70 -4.65 -6.40
CA VAL A 199 -6.45 -4.93 -7.09
C VAL A 199 -5.41 -3.93 -6.57
N PRO A 200 -4.32 -4.38 -5.91
CA PRO A 200 -4.07 -5.77 -5.52
C PRO A 200 -5.06 -6.28 -4.46
N SER A 201 -5.19 -7.59 -4.37
CA SER A 201 -6.09 -8.25 -3.41
C SER A 201 -5.38 -8.56 -2.10
N SER A 202 -6.10 -8.52 -0.98
CA SER A 202 -5.56 -8.91 0.32
C SER A 202 -5.46 -10.42 0.57
N ASP A 203 -5.67 -11.24 -0.45
CA ASP A 203 -5.61 -12.69 -0.34
C ASP A 203 -4.19 -13.18 -0.03
N TRP A 204 -4.12 -14.33 0.66
CA TRP A 204 -2.88 -15.06 0.87
C TRP A 204 -2.43 -15.72 -0.44
N TYR A 205 -1.18 -16.16 -0.50
CA TYR A 205 -0.70 -16.97 -1.61
C TYR A 205 -1.48 -18.29 -1.70
N GLY A 206 -2.39 -18.34 -2.67
CA GLY A 206 -3.21 -19.53 -2.99
C GLY A 206 -4.48 -19.70 -2.14
N LEU A 207 -4.81 -18.77 -1.24
CA LEU A 207 -5.99 -18.87 -0.37
C LEU A 207 -6.61 -17.50 -0.08
N SER A 208 -7.93 -17.46 0.05
CA SER A 208 -8.56 -16.21 0.47
C SER A 208 -8.23 -15.87 1.92
N SER A 209 -7.93 -14.59 2.17
CA SER A 209 -7.54 -14.14 3.51
C SER A 209 -8.73 -13.75 4.38
N GLY A 210 -9.79 -13.24 3.77
CA GLY A 210 -10.86 -12.54 4.47
C GLY A 210 -10.38 -11.28 5.21
N ILE A 211 -9.22 -10.71 4.86
CA ILE A 211 -8.69 -9.48 5.45
C ILE A 211 -9.26 -8.28 4.71
N TRP A 212 -9.85 -7.35 5.45
CA TRP A 212 -10.35 -6.11 4.89
C TRP A 212 -9.66 -4.93 5.56
N ILE A 213 -8.81 -4.23 4.82
CA ILE A 213 -8.30 -2.92 5.21
C ILE A 213 -9.10 -1.90 4.42
N THR A 214 -9.89 -1.10 5.11
CA THR A 214 -10.85 -0.16 4.50
C THR A 214 -10.81 1.17 5.22
N ASN A 215 -11.50 2.18 4.67
CA ASN A 215 -11.51 3.53 5.25
C ASN A 215 -10.09 4.04 5.53
N ILE A 216 -9.14 3.70 4.64
CA ILE A 216 -7.79 4.25 4.66
C ILE A 216 -7.96 5.76 4.45
N SER A 217 -7.34 6.57 5.32
CA SER A 217 -7.46 8.03 5.29
C SER A 217 -6.65 8.65 4.16
N GLU A 218 -6.79 9.97 4.00
CA GLU A 218 -5.83 10.73 3.22
C GLU A 218 -4.42 10.60 3.82
N SER A 219 -3.40 10.80 3.00
CA SER A 219 -2.01 10.78 3.47
C SER A 219 -1.74 11.92 4.46
N ASP A 220 -1.19 11.57 5.63
CA ASP A 220 -0.80 12.52 6.68
C ASP A 220 0.24 11.84 7.59
N SER A 221 0.89 12.63 8.43
CA SER A 221 1.73 12.20 9.56
C SER A 221 1.05 11.18 10.49
N ILE A 222 -0.29 11.18 10.54
CA ILE A 222 -1.10 10.16 11.21
C ILE A 222 -2.20 9.75 10.24
N MET A 223 -2.13 8.52 9.74
CA MET A 223 -3.20 7.94 8.94
C MET A 223 -4.12 7.08 9.81
N THR A 224 -5.32 6.81 9.32
CA THR A 224 -6.23 5.85 9.94
C THR A 224 -6.74 4.81 8.97
N PHE A 225 -7.06 3.62 9.45
CA PHE A 225 -7.77 2.60 8.69
C PHE A 225 -8.66 1.73 9.60
N ASP A 226 -9.61 1.04 8.99
CA ASP A 226 -10.42 0.00 9.61
C ASP A 226 -9.89 -1.38 9.19
N LEU A 227 -9.73 -2.30 10.14
CA LEU A 227 -9.30 -3.68 9.90
C LEU A 227 -10.41 -4.69 10.21
N GLY A 228 -10.71 -5.53 9.24
CA GLY A 228 -11.72 -6.58 9.29
C GLY A 228 -11.17 -7.97 9.03
N PHE A 229 -11.86 -8.96 9.60
CA PHE A 229 -11.60 -10.37 9.32
C PHE A 229 -12.91 -11.07 8.94
N GLY A 230 -12.84 -11.98 7.96
CA GLY A 230 -13.94 -12.79 7.48
C GLY A 230 -14.72 -12.20 6.31
N ASN A 231 -15.80 -12.88 5.93
CA ASN A 231 -16.47 -12.67 4.64
C ASN A 231 -17.48 -11.50 4.64
N ALA A 232 -17.58 -10.73 5.72
CA ALA A 232 -18.70 -9.81 5.98
C ALA A 232 -18.30 -8.45 6.61
N TRP A 233 -17.03 -8.05 6.55
CA TRP A 233 -16.54 -6.86 7.28
C TRP A 233 -15.94 -5.78 6.36
N PRO A 234 -16.52 -4.57 6.26
CA PRO A 234 -17.93 -4.25 6.44
C PRO A 234 -18.64 -4.18 5.08
N ALA A 235 -19.91 -4.61 5.04
CA ALA A 235 -20.85 -4.02 4.10
C ALA A 235 -20.74 -2.50 4.23
N VAL A 236 -20.41 -1.82 3.13
CA VAL A 236 -20.18 -0.37 3.02
C VAL A 236 -21.14 0.40 3.92
N VAL A 237 -20.64 0.95 5.03
CA VAL A 237 -21.30 2.08 5.69
C VAL A 237 -20.63 3.29 5.06
N GLU A 238 -21.24 3.85 4.01
CA GLU A 238 -20.84 5.18 3.55
C GLU A 238 -21.03 6.13 4.74
N HIS A 239 -19.94 6.42 5.45
CA HIS A 239 -19.89 7.56 6.32
C HIS A 239 -19.80 8.78 5.40
N HIS A 240 -20.93 9.14 4.79
CA HIS A 240 -21.09 10.51 4.35
C HIS A 240 -20.85 11.38 5.60
N PRO A 241 -19.88 12.31 5.57
CA PRO A 241 -19.87 13.34 6.59
C PRO A 241 -21.26 13.98 6.56
N VAL A 242 -21.90 14.11 7.72
CA VAL A 242 -23.15 14.86 7.81
C VAL A 242 -22.79 16.29 7.45
N SER A 243 -22.90 16.65 6.18
CA SER A 243 -22.88 18.03 5.75
C SER A 243 -24.09 18.70 6.36
N LEU A 244 -23.84 19.66 7.25
CA LEU A 244 -24.85 20.45 7.92
C LEU A 244 -25.52 21.48 6.97
N ASP A 245 -25.28 21.38 5.66
CA ASP A 245 -25.78 22.30 4.63
C ASP A 245 -26.95 21.75 3.79
N THR A 246 -27.60 20.66 4.21
CA THR A 246 -28.83 20.24 3.51
C THR A 246 -29.99 21.14 3.92
N VAL A 247 -30.24 22.19 3.14
CA VAL A 247 -31.49 22.95 3.20
C VAL A 247 -32.61 22.06 2.69
N VAL A 248 -33.37 21.45 3.60
CA VAL A 248 -34.59 20.71 3.26
C VAL A 248 -35.65 21.71 2.81
N SER A 249 -36.03 21.66 1.53
CA SER A 249 -37.21 22.35 1.02
C SER A 249 -38.48 21.61 1.47
N PHE A 250 -39.52 22.35 1.85
CA PHE A 250 -40.80 21.77 2.25
C PHE A 250 -41.42 21.00 1.07
N GLY A 251 -41.34 19.65 1.12
CA GLY A 251 -41.95 18.77 0.12
C GLY A 251 -41.26 17.42 -0.05
N ASP A 252 -39.98 17.31 0.30
CA ASP A 252 -39.24 16.06 0.11
C ASP A 252 -39.42 15.09 1.27
N SER A 253 -39.76 13.84 0.92
CA SER A 253 -39.89 12.72 1.85
C SER A 253 -38.51 12.12 2.09
N LEU A 254 -37.86 12.43 3.21
CA LEU A 254 -36.64 11.74 3.63
C LEU A 254 -37.00 10.38 4.21
N LEU A 255 -36.64 9.30 3.51
CA LEU A 255 -36.61 7.96 4.09
C LEU A 255 -35.34 7.84 4.95
N LEU A 256 -35.46 8.18 6.22
CA LEU A 256 -34.45 7.86 7.21
C LEU A 256 -34.61 6.38 7.59
N SER A 257 -33.76 5.52 7.06
CA SER A 257 -33.63 4.15 7.56
C SER A 257 -32.72 4.20 8.80
N ALA A 258 -33.34 4.32 9.98
CA ALA A 258 -32.66 4.02 11.23
C ALA A 258 -32.95 2.55 11.58
N VAL A 259 -31.91 1.71 11.57
CA VAL A 259 -31.99 0.39 12.20
C VAL A 259 -31.78 0.62 13.69
N VAL A 260 -32.86 0.48 14.46
CA VAL A 260 -32.77 0.34 15.92
C VAL A 260 -32.52 -1.14 16.18
N VAL A 261 -31.29 -1.48 16.58
CA VAL A 261 -30.99 -2.83 17.10
C VAL A 261 -31.32 -2.80 18.58
N ASP A 262 -32.39 -3.48 18.99
CA ASP A 262 -32.67 -3.76 20.40
C ASP A 262 -31.68 -4.81 20.92
N GLU A 263 -31.37 -4.78 22.21
CA GLU A 263 -30.31 -5.55 22.89
C GLU A 263 -30.54 -7.08 22.86
N ASP A 264 -31.66 -7.55 22.30
CA ASP A 264 -32.02 -8.97 22.23
C ASP A 264 -32.16 -9.55 20.81
N GLY A 265 -31.78 -8.82 19.75
CA GLY A 265 -31.48 -9.36 18.42
C GLY A 265 -32.50 -10.35 17.80
N ASP A 266 -33.54 -9.83 17.16
CA ASP A 266 -34.17 -10.46 15.99
C ASP A 266 -34.92 -9.37 15.18
N PRO A 267 -35.13 -9.57 13.85
CA PRO A 267 -35.22 -8.50 12.84
C PRO A 267 -36.44 -7.56 12.94
#